data_AF-A0A522DHF3-F1
#
_entry.id   AF-A0A522DHF3-F1
#
_cell.length_a   1.000
_cell.length_b   1.000
_cell.length_c   1.000
_cell.angle_alpha   90.00
_cell.angle_beta   90.00
_cell.angle_gamma   90.00
#
_symmetry.space_group_name_H-M   'P 1'
#
loop_
_entity.id
_entity.type
_entity.pdbx_description
1 polymer ?
#
loop_
_entity_poly.entity_id
_entity_poly.type
_entity_poly.pdbx_seq_one_letter_code
_entity_poly.pdbx_strand_id
1 'polypeptide(L)'
;MKKKNLFLLFVYSTIITLFVSCTGKKSGYNSWEVYGGSKQGTRYSSLNQIDTSNVSQLQVAWTYHTGDSDKMTQIQVNPIIVD
;
A
#
# COMPACT_ATOMS: atom_id res chain seq x y z
N MET A 1 48.20 6.74 13.99
CA MET A 1 46.79 6.82 14.43
C MET A 1 45.78 7.20 13.33
N LYS A 2 46.13 7.99 12.29
CA LYS A 2 45.15 8.48 11.29
C LYS A 2 44.51 7.41 10.37
N LYS A 3 45.23 6.31 10.05
CA LYS A 3 44.76 5.27 9.13
C LYS A 3 43.63 4.38 9.69
N LYS A 4 43.62 4.11 11.01
CA LYS A 4 42.55 3.33 11.66
C LYS A 4 41.23 4.10 11.72
N ASN A 5 41.29 5.41 11.97
CA ASN A 5 40.11 6.28 11.97
C ASN A 5 39.53 6.48 10.57
N LEU A 6 40.40 6.53 9.53
CA LEU A 6 39.97 6.58 8.13
C LEU A 6 39.29 5.28 7.68
N PHE A 7 39.79 4.13 8.14
CA PHE A 7 39.16 2.83 7.90
C PHE A 7 37.80 2.70 8.60
N LEU A 8 37.70 3.14 9.86
CA LEU A 8 36.44 3.16 10.61
C LEU A 8 35.39 4.09 9.98
N LEU A 9 35.80 5.25 9.43
CA LEU A 9 34.93 6.15 8.67
C LEU A 9 34.42 5.49 7.38
N PHE A 10 35.25 4.73 6.68
CA PHE A 10 34.84 4.00 5.49
C PHE A 10 33.82 2.90 5.80
N VAL A 11 34.03 2.16 6.91
CA VAL A 11 33.10 1.11 7.38
C VAL A 11 31.77 1.72 7.82
N TYR A 12 31.78 2.84 8.55
CA TYR A 12 30.55 3.55 8.92
C TYR A 12 29.78 4.06 7.70
N SER A 13 30.49 4.63 6.71
CA SER A 13 29.89 5.08 5.45
C SER A 13 29.24 3.93 4.68
N THR A 14 29.90 2.77 4.59
CA THR A 14 29.34 1.59 3.92
C THR A 14 28.12 1.02 4.64
N ILE A 15 28.14 0.98 5.98
CA ILE A 15 27.00 0.55 6.79
C ILE A 15 25.81 1.50 6.60
N ILE A 16 26.02 2.81 6.61
CA ILE A 16 24.98 3.82 6.37
C ILE A 16 24.36 3.64 4.97
N THR A 17 25.18 3.43 3.93
CA THR A 17 24.66 3.17 2.58
C THR A 17 23.86 1.86 2.47
N LEU A 18 24.19 0.85 3.27
CA LEU A 18 23.43 -0.42 3.31
C LEU A 18 22.03 -0.23 3.90
N PHE A 19 21.90 0.56 4.98
CA PHE A 19 20.62 0.84 5.62
C PHE A 19 19.69 1.69 4.76
N VAL A 20 20.22 2.56 3.91
CA VAL A 20 19.43 3.45 3.02
C VAL A 20 18.89 2.70 1.78
N SER A 21 19.45 1.55 1.43
CA SER A 21 19.06 0.84 0.19
C SER A 21 17.73 0.07 0.28
N CYS A 22 17.04 0.10 1.42
CA CYS A 22 15.73 -0.54 1.59
C CYS A 22 14.58 0.48 1.53
N THR A 23 14.48 1.25 0.44
CA THR A 23 13.24 1.97 0.13
C THR A 23 12.36 1.04 -0.71
N GLY A 24 11.33 0.48 -0.09
CA GLY A 24 10.39 -0.44 -0.75
C GLY A 24 9.85 0.15 -2.04
N LYS A 25 9.97 -0.59 -3.15
CA LYS A 25 9.36 -0.20 -4.43
C LYS A 25 7.86 -0.02 -4.19
N LYS A 26 7.31 1.16 -4.52
CA LYS A 26 5.85 1.34 -4.61
C LYS A 26 5.35 0.38 -5.70
N SER A 27 4.83 -0.76 -5.26
CA SER A 27 4.13 -1.70 -6.11
C SER A 27 2.91 -0.97 -6.68
N GLY A 28 2.67 -1.10 -8.00
CA GLY A 28 1.47 -0.55 -8.66
C GLY A 28 0.16 -1.24 -8.26
N TYR A 29 0.12 -1.86 -7.08
CA TYR A 29 -1.03 -2.53 -6.47
C TYR A 29 -1.46 -1.82 -5.17
N ASN A 30 -1.04 -0.57 -4.97
CA ASN A 30 -1.38 0.23 -3.80
C ASN A 30 -2.46 1.31 -4.07
N SER A 31 -2.95 1.43 -5.31
CA SER A 31 -4.08 2.29 -5.69
C SER A 31 -5.19 1.47 -6.36
N TRP A 32 -6.34 2.09 -6.65
CA TRP A 32 -7.48 1.44 -7.30
C TRP A 32 -8.07 2.33 -8.40
N GLU A 33 -7.23 2.76 -9.32
CA GLU A 33 -7.58 3.74 -10.36
C GLU A 33 -8.40 3.16 -11.53
N VAL A 34 -8.46 1.83 -11.63
CA VAL A 34 -9.14 1.13 -12.73
C VAL A 34 -9.96 -0.04 -12.21
N TYR A 35 -10.93 -0.49 -13.01
CA TYR A 35 -11.72 -1.69 -12.70
C TYR A 35 -10.80 -2.89 -12.44
N GLY A 36 -11.02 -3.58 -11.31
CA GLY A 36 -10.19 -4.72 -10.92
C GLY A 36 -8.84 -4.35 -10.28
N GLY A 37 -8.63 -3.07 -9.97
CA GLY A 37 -7.52 -2.53 -9.16
C GLY A 37 -6.23 -2.29 -9.93
N SER A 38 -5.98 -2.99 -11.03
CA SER A 38 -4.80 -2.80 -11.88
C SER A 38 -5.08 -3.21 -13.32
N LYS A 39 -4.15 -2.92 -14.23
CA LYS A 39 -4.23 -3.37 -15.64
C LYS A 39 -4.36 -4.89 -15.78
N GLN A 40 -3.89 -5.67 -14.81
CA GLN A 40 -4.00 -7.13 -14.81
C GLN A 40 -5.37 -7.62 -14.30
N GLY A 41 -6.17 -6.78 -13.64
CA GLY A 41 -7.51 -7.13 -13.17
C GLY A 41 -7.55 -8.20 -12.08
N THR A 42 -6.46 -8.45 -11.36
CA THR A 42 -6.33 -9.53 -10.38
C THR A 42 -7.01 -9.27 -9.05
N ARG A 43 -7.51 -8.04 -8.81
CA ARG A 43 -8.10 -7.61 -7.54
C ARG A 43 -7.16 -7.77 -6.34
N TYR A 44 -5.85 -7.75 -6.57
CA TYR A 44 -4.82 -7.81 -5.54
C TYR A 44 -4.44 -6.41 -5.07
N SER A 45 -4.28 -6.23 -3.75
CA SER A 45 -3.70 -5.04 -3.14
C SER A 45 -2.44 -5.40 -2.37
N SER A 46 -1.39 -4.57 -2.48
CA SER A 46 -0.16 -4.71 -1.69
C SER A 46 -0.23 -4.00 -0.33
N LEU A 47 -1.35 -3.35 0.00
CA LEU A 47 -1.57 -2.73 1.31
C LEU A 47 -1.65 -3.82 2.40
N ASN A 48 -0.98 -3.58 3.52
CA ASN A 48 -0.86 -4.52 4.63
C ASN A 48 -1.23 -3.92 5.99
N GLN A 49 -1.87 -2.75 6.01
CA GLN A 49 -2.34 -2.12 7.25
C GLN A 49 -3.41 -2.98 7.95
N ILE A 50 -4.18 -3.74 7.17
CA ILE A 50 -5.20 -4.67 7.64
C ILE A 50 -4.75 -6.09 7.29
N ASP A 51 -4.72 -6.97 8.28
CA ASP A 51 -4.33 -8.37 8.14
C ASP A 51 -5.13 -9.29 9.08
N THR A 52 -4.81 -10.59 9.11
CA THR A 52 -5.53 -11.58 9.91
C THR A 52 -5.42 -11.37 11.42
N SER A 53 -4.44 -10.60 11.89
CA SER A 53 -4.26 -10.29 13.31
C SER A 53 -5.17 -9.15 13.78
N ASN A 54 -5.58 -8.25 12.89
CA ASN A 54 -6.33 -7.03 13.25
C ASN A 54 -7.67 -6.84 12.53
N VAL A 55 -8.03 -7.68 11.56
CA VAL A 55 -9.29 -7.56 10.80
C VAL A 55 -10.54 -7.53 11.70
N SER A 56 -10.48 -8.14 12.88
CA SER A 56 -11.56 -8.13 13.88
C SER A 56 -11.84 -6.75 14.48
N GLN A 57 -10.94 -5.77 14.31
CA GLN A 57 -11.05 -4.42 14.85
C GLN A 57 -11.69 -3.42 13.88
N LEU A 58 -12.04 -3.85 12.65
CA LEU A 58 -12.61 -2.95 11.65
C LEU A 58 -13.96 -2.38 12.08
N GLN A 59 -14.15 -1.09 11.80
CA GLN A 59 -15.39 -0.36 12.06
C GLN A 59 -15.81 0.40 10.81
N VAL A 60 -17.12 0.63 10.67
CA VAL A 60 -17.66 1.44 9.58
C VAL A 60 -17.18 2.90 9.76
N ALA A 61 -16.42 3.41 8.79
CA ALA A 61 -15.96 4.80 8.83
C ALA A 61 -17.06 5.78 8.38
N TRP A 62 -17.82 5.41 7.34
CA TRP A 62 -18.93 6.20 6.79
C TRP A 62 -19.80 5.31 5.89
N THR A 63 -20.97 5.81 5.50
CA THR A 63 -21.88 5.15 4.56
C THR A 63 -22.43 6.18 3.58
N TYR A 64 -22.55 5.81 2.30
CA TYR A 64 -23.14 6.64 1.25
C TYR A 64 -24.33 5.93 0.62
N HIS A 65 -25.46 6.63 0.52
CA HIS A 65 -26.67 6.14 -0.12
C HIS A 65 -26.82 6.83 -1.48
N THR A 66 -26.72 6.06 -2.57
CA THR A 66 -26.84 6.63 -3.93
C THR A 66 -28.26 7.10 -4.25
N GLY A 67 -29.26 6.51 -3.61
CA GLY A 67 -30.68 6.76 -3.88
C GLY A 67 -31.26 5.93 -5.03
N ASP A 68 -30.44 5.12 -5.71
CA ASP A 68 -30.84 4.35 -6.90
C ASP A 68 -31.51 3.00 -6.58
N SER A 69 -31.91 2.77 -5.32
CA SER A 69 -32.49 1.50 -4.88
C SER A 69 -34.01 1.48 -5.10
N ASP A 70 -34.47 0.63 -6.02
CA ASP A 70 -35.87 0.19 -6.17
C ASP A 70 -35.96 -1.35 -6.20
N LYS A 71 -37.17 -1.91 -6.09
CA LYS A 71 -37.47 -3.35 -5.94
C LYS A 71 -36.83 -4.24 -7.02
N MET A 72 -36.53 -3.68 -8.18
CA MET A 72 -35.98 -4.40 -9.34
C MET A 72 -34.55 -3.98 -9.69
N THR A 73 -33.91 -3.14 -8.87
CA THR A 73 -32.56 -2.65 -9.11
C THR A 73 -31.52 -3.56 -8.47
N GLN A 74 -30.39 -3.72 -9.14
CA GLN A 74 -29.18 -4.31 -8.57
C GLN A 74 -28.05 -3.30 -8.69
N ILE A 75 -27.31 -3.10 -7.61
CA ILE A 75 -26.11 -2.27 -7.62
C ILE A 75 -24.89 -3.19 -7.70
N GLN A 76 -24.18 -3.13 -8.82
CA GLN A 76 -22.90 -3.80 -9.00
C GLN A 76 -21.79 -2.75 -8.76
N VAL A 77 -21.06 -2.88 -7.65
CA VAL A 77 -20.08 -1.86 -7.25
C VAL A 77 -18.65 -2.35 -7.45
N ASN A 78 -17.85 -1.56 -8.16
CA ASN A 78 -16.40 -1.60 -8.07
C ASN A 78 -15.92 -0.13 -8.01
N PRO A 79 -15.58 0.39 -6.82
CA PRO A 79 -15.20 1.79 -6.70
C PRO A 79 -13.88 2.04 -7.44
N ILE A 80 -13.73 3.25 -7.99
CA ILE A 80 -12.49 3.74 -8.57
C ILE A 80 -12.01 4.89 -7.69
N ILE A 81 -10.75 4.83 -7.27
CA ILE A 81 -10.10 5.84 -6.43
C ILE A 81 -8.89 6.36 -7.20
N VAL A 82 -8.89 7.66 -7.45
CA VAL A 82 -7.81 8.40 -8.11
C VAL A 82 -7.46 9.58 -7.20
N ASP A 83 -6.17 9.73 -6.89
CA ASP A 83 -5.63 10.86 -6.12
C ASP A 83 -5.32 12.07 -7.01
#